data_AF-T2JY12-F1
#
_entry.id   AF-T2JY12-F1
#
_cell.length_a   1.000
_cell.length_b   1.000
_cell.length_c   1.000
_cell.angle_alpha   90.00
_cell.angle_beta   90.00
_cell.angle_gamma   90.00
#
_symmetry.space_group_name_H-M   'P 1'
#
loop_
_entity.id
_entity.type
_entity.pdbx_description
1 polymer ?
#
loop_
_entity_poly.entity_id
_entity_poly.type
_entity_poly.pdbx_seq_one_letter_code
_entity_poly.pdbx_strand_id
1 'polypeptide(L)'
;MNPPFVKGSEMTHIRYTFDRLVDGGRLVAIAPESIEFRKDRKYREFREWLEDKCVVNDPLPQGSFLNSDRSTGVNTRILVLER
;
A
#
# COMPACT_ATOMS: atom_id res chain seq x y z
N MET A 1 -5.86 -2.71 -6.30
CA MET A 1 -4.79 -3.70 -6.51
C MET A 1 -4.33 -4.29 -5.18
N ASN A 2 -3.91 -5.55 -5.17
CA ASN A 2 -3.29 -6.20 -4.01
C ASN A 2 -1.89 -6.71 -4.41
N PRO A 3 -0.84 -5.85 -4.38
CA PRO A 3 0.50 -6.23 -4.79
C PRO A 3 1.14 -7.26 -3.84
N PRO A 4 2.17 -8.00 -4.29
CA PRO A 4 2.88 -8.94 -3.42
C PRO A 4 3.64 -8.22 -2.29
N PHE A 5 3.54 -8.75 -1.07
CA PHE A 5 4.21 -8.23 0.14
C PHE A 5 5.62 -8.82 0.30
N VAL A 6 6.51 -8.60 -0.67
CA VAL A 6 7.84 -9.22 -0.70
C VAL A 6 8.93 -8.16 -0.78
N LYS A 7 9.72 -8.02 0.30
CA LYS A 7 10.90 -7.13 0.36
C LYS A 7 10.58 -5.68 -0.06
N GLY A 8 9.38 -5.19 0.23
CA GLY A 8 8.95 -3.83 -0.13
C GLY A 8 8.57 -3.68 -1.61
N SER A 9 8.34 -4.76 -2.35
CA SER A 9 7.91 -4.69 -3.76
C SER A 9 6.56 -3.99 -3.90
N GLU A 10 5.69 -4.10 -2.90
CA GLU A 10 4.39 -3.44 -2.86
C GLU A 10 4.49 -1.93 -3.12
N MET A 11 5.49 -1.27 -2.53
CA MET A 11 5.73 0.17 -2.73
C MET A 11 6.12 0.49 -4.17
N THR A 12 6.93 -0.37 -4.79
CA THR A 12 7.34 -0.22 -6.19
C THR A 12 6.15 -0.41 -7.12
N HIS A 13 5.32 -1.43 -6.88
CA HIS A 13 4.12 -1.68 -7.65
C HIS A 13 3.10 -0.54 -7.53
N ILE A 14 2.86 -0.04 -6.32
CA ILE A 14 1.93 1.08 -6.09
C ILE A 14 2.39 2.34 -6.84
N ARG A 15 3.67 2.73 -6.71
CA ARG A 15 4.23 3.88 -7.45
C ARG A 15 4.09 3.70 -8.95
N TYR A 16 4.51 2.55 -9.48
CA TYR A 16 4.46 2.26 -10.90
C TYR A 16 3.04 2.28 -11.47
N THR A 17 2.06 1.79 -10.72
CA THR A 17 0.65 1.85 -11.11
C THR A 17 0.10 3.27 -11.02
N PHE A 18 0.44 4.04 -9.98
CA PHE A 18 0.04 5.44 -9.84
C PHE A 18 0.51 6.30 -11.02
N ASP A 19 1.76 6.11 -11.46
CA ASP A 19 2.35 6.83 -12.60
C ASP A 19 1.63 6.56 -13.94
N ARG A 20 0.75 5.55 -14.00
CA ARG A 20 -0.07 5.18 -15.17
C ARG A 20 -1.52 5.62 -15.10
N LEU A 21 -1.95 6.19 -13.97
CA LEU A 21 -3.27 6.79 -13.90
C LEU A 21 -3.35 7.97 -14.87
N VAL A 22 -4.53 8.17 -15.46
CA VAL A 22 -4.87 9.44 -16.10
C VAL A 22 -5.12 10.50 -15.03
N ASP A 23 -5.13 11.77 -15.41
CA ASP A 23 -5.46 12.87 -14.49
C ASP A 23 -6.88 12.70 -13.92
N GLY A 24 -7.05 12.90 -12.62
CA GLY A 24 -8.30 12.59 -11.89
C GLY A 24 -8.51 11.08 -11.63
N GLY A 25 -7.54 10.25 -12.00
CA GLY A 25 -7.58 8.80 -11.77
C GLY A 25 -7.40 8.46 -10.29
N ARG A 26 -7.97 7.31 -9.88
CA ARG A 26 -7.88 6.80 -8.51
C ARG A 26 -7.23 5.42 -8.47
N LEU A 27 -6.30 5.23 -7.53
CA LEU A 27 -5.72 3.94 -7.21
C LEU A 27 -6.14 3.51 -5.80
N VAL A 28 -6.85 2.39 -5.71
CA VAL A 28 -7.11 1.70 -4.43
C VAL A 28 -6.14 0.54 -4.31
N ALA A 29 -5.32 0.51 -3.26
CA ALA A 29 -4.31 -0.52 -3.03
C ALA A 29 -4.40 -1.11 -1.62
N ILE A 30 -4.05 -2.39 -1.47
CA ILE A 30 -3.85 -3.03 -0.18
C ILE A 30 -2.34 -3.13 0.08
N ALA A 31 -1.91 -2.76 1.28
CA ALA A 31 -0.51 -2.78 1.68
C ALA A 31 -0.35 -3.36 3.09
N PRO A 32 0.83 -3.90 3.46
CA PRO A 32 1.08 -4.35 4.82
C PRO A 32 1.23 -3.14 5.76
N GLU A 33 0.77 -3.27 7.01
CA GLU A 33 0.91 -2.22 8.05
C GLU A 33 2.37 -1.76 8.26
N SER A 34 3.34 -2.59 7.87
CA SER A 34 4.76 -2.23 7.94
C SER A 34 5.11 -0.95 7.19
N ILE A 35 4.28 -0.50 6.23
CA ILE A 35 4.50 0.77 5.55
C ILE A 35 4.44 1.97 6.49
N GLU A 36 3.76 1.89 7.63
CA GLU A 36 3.68 3.00 8.58
C GLU A 36 4.86 3.06 9.53
N PHE A 37 5.30 1.90 10.03
CA PHE A 37 6.19 1.87 11.18
C PHE A 37 7.63 1.50 10.83
N ARG A 38 7.91 0.89 9.67
CA ARG A 38 9.30 0.56 9.30
C ARG A 38 10.12 1.82 9.07
N LYS A 39 11.35 1.82 9.60
CA LYS A 39 12.25 2.99 9.60
C LYS A 39 13.29 2.95 8.49
N ASP A 40 13.37 1.86 7.73
CA ASP A 40 14.31 1.75 6.62
C ASP A 40 14.05 2.85 5.57
N ARG A 41 15.10 3.33 4.92
CA ARG A 41 15.04 4.47 3.99
C ARG A 41 13.90 4.35 2.96
N LYS A 42 13.75 3.17 2.35
CA LYS A 42 12.71 2.89 1.35
C LYS A 42 11.29 3.12 1.87
N TYR A 43 11.01 2.76 3.12
CA TYR A 43 9.67 2.95 3.71
C TYR A 43 9.43 4.41 4.11
N ARG A 44 10.46 5.13 4.57
CA ARG A 44 10.36 6.58 4.83
C ARG A 44 10.06 7.35 3.56
N GLU A 45 10.85 7.13 2.51
CA GLU A 45 10.64 7.77 1.20
C GLU A 45 9.27 7.43 0.61
N PHE A 46 8.75 6.23 0.86
CA PHE A 46 7.41 5.85 0.41
C PHE A 46 6.32 6.62 1.16
N ARG A 47 6.43 6.76 2.48
CA ARG A 47 5.49 7.57 3.27
C ARG A 47 5.52 9.04 2.87
N GLU A 48 6.70 9.63 2.74
CA GLU A 48 6.86 11.02 2.28
C GLU A 48 6.21 11.21 0.89
N TRP A 49 6.36 10.25 -0.01
CA TRP A 49 5.72 10.28 -1.33
C TRP A 49 4.19 10.15 -1.29
N LEU A 50 3.61 9.54 -0.24
CA LEU A 50 2.16 9.39 -0.08
C LEU A 50 1.47 10.66 0.42
N GLU A 51 2.19 11.56 1.11
CA GLU A 51 1.60 12.68 1.87
C GLU A 51 0.66 13.57 1.05
N ASP A 52 0.98 13.82 -0.22
CA ASP A 52 0.21 14.68 -1.12
C ASP A 52 -0.79 13.92 -2.01
N LYS A 53 -0.77 12.58 -2.00
CA LYS A 53 -1.54 11.73 -2.93
C LYS A 53 -2.59 10.88 -2.25
N CYS A 54 -2.40 10.59 -0.96
CA CYS A 54 -3.17 9.60 -0.24
C CYS A 54 -4.35 10.24 0.49
N VAL A 55 -5.57 9.90 0.05
CA VAL A 55 -6.82 10.41 0.64
C VAL A 55 -7.43 9.46 1.66
N VAL A 56 -7.03 8.18 1.66
CA VAL A 56 -7.38 7.18 2.69
C VAL A 56 -6.16 6.35 3.00
N ASN A 57 -5.81 6.24 4.29
CA ASN A 57 -4.68 5.46 4.78
C ASN A 57 -5.06 4.71 6.08
N ASP A 58 -5.97 3.74 5.96
CA ASP A 58 -6.66 3.15 7.11
C ASP A 58 -6.32 1.66 7.29
N PRO A 59 -6.12 1.20 8.54
CA PRO A 59 -5.92 -0.20 8.85
C PRO A 59 -7.16 -1.03 8.52
N LEU A 60 -6.95 -2.23 7.99
CA LEU A 60 -7.99 -3.25 7.83
C LEU A 60 -8.09 -4.13 9.08
N PRO A 61 -9.22 -4.82 9.31
CA PRO A 61 -9.35 -5.75 10.42
C PRO A 61 -8.22 -6.78 10.47
N GLN A 62 -7.78 -7.11 11.68
CA GLN A 62 -6.76 -8.13 11.87
C GLN A 62 -7.19 -9.46 11.25
N GLY A 63 -6.25 -10.14 10.58
CA GLY A 63 -6.51 -11.44 9.98
C GLY A 63 -7.35 -11.39 8.69
N SER A 64 -7.50 -10.22 8.07
CA SER A 64 -8.22 -10.03 6.78
C SER A 64 -7.79 -11.01 5.68
N PHE A 65 -6.55 -11.53 5.73
CA PHE A 65 -5.99 -12.46 4.76
C PHE A 65 -5.63 -13.85 5.35
N LEU A 66 -6.20 -14.24 6.49
CA LEU A 66 -5.95 -15.58 7.05
C LEU A 66 -6.61 -16.69 6.23
N ASN A 67 -7.76 -16.40 5.62
CA ASN A 67 -8.56 -17.37 4.86
C ASN A 67 -8.50 -17.14 3.34
N SER A 68 -7.46 -16.48 2.83
CA SER A 68 -7.24 -16.28 1.38
C SER A 68 -6.42 -17.41 0.77
N ASP A 69 -6.52 -17.60 -0.56
CA ASP A 69 -5.78 -18.63 -1.31
C ASP A 69 -4.26 -18.62 -1.04
N ARG A 70 -3.69 -17.41 -0.93
CA ARG A 70 -2.37 -17.18 -0.36
C ARG A 70 -2.54 -16.52 0.99
N SER A 71 -2.57 -17.33 2.04
CA SER A 71 -2.84 -16.84 3.40
C SER A 71 -1.64 -16.12 4.00
N THR A 72 -1.93 -15.15 4.86
CA THR A 72 -0.92 -14.46 5.68
C THR A 72 -1.54 -13.90 6.95
N GLY A 73 -0.76 -13.90 8.05
CA GLY A 73 -1.13 -13.25 9.31
C GLY A 73 -0.71 -11.78 9.38
N VAL A 74 -0.17 -11.21 8.29
CA VAL A 74 0.25 -9.81 8.24
C VAL A 74 -0.97 -8.90 8.34
N ASN A 75 -0.93 -7.93 9.27
CA ASN A 75 -1.91 -6.85 9.30
C ASN A 75 -1.75 -5.98 8.05
N THR A 76 -2.88 -5.58 7.48
CA THR A 76 -2.92 -4.85 6.21
C THR A 76 -3.73 -3.56 6.37
N ARG A 77 -3.57 -2.67 5.39
CA ARG A 77 -4.32 -1.43 5.26
C ARG A 77 -4.76 -1.19 3.84
N ILE A 78 -5.77 -0.33 3.72
CA ILE A 78 -6.21 0.20 2.45
C ILE A 78 -5.62 1.59 2.23
N LEU A 79 -5.07 1.77 1.03
CA LEU A 79 -4.60 3.04 0.51
C LEU A 79 -5.53 3.46 -0.62
N VAL A 80 -6.04 4.68 -0.56
CA VAL A 80 -6.71 5.32 -1.71
C VAL A 80 -5.87 6.52 -2.11
N LEU A 81 -5.37 6.50 -3.35
CA LEU A 81 -4.56 7.56 -3.93
C LEU A 81 -5.30 8.23 -5.08
N GLU A 82 -5.15 9.55 -5.21
CA GLU A 82 -5.70 10.35 -6.30
C GLU A 82 -4.58 11.03 -7.08
N ARG A 83 -4.74 11.08 -8.40
CA ARG A 83 -3.81 11.74 -9.33
C ARG A 83 -4.35 13.05 -9.84
#